data_AF-A0A914ZDB9-F1
#
_entry.id   AF-A0A914ZDB9-F1
#
_cell.length_a   1.000
_cell.length_b   1.000
_cell.length_c   1.000
_cell.angle_alpha   90.00
_cell.angle_beta   90.00
_cell.angle_gamma   90.00
#
_symmetry.space_group_name_H-M   'P 1'
#
loop_
_entity.id
_entity.type
_entity.pdbx_description
1 polymer ?
#
loop_
_entity_poly.entity_id
_entity_poly.type
_entity_poly.pdbx_seq_one_letter_code
_entity_poly.pdbx_strand_id
1 'polypeptide(L)'
;MLRSAALVGLKKLVDKMQIRIPASQGRMMFGVVDETGLLQYGQVFIQYTTNAALKYPSRHADKVVLTGPVMITKNPSVVSGDVRMFEAVDVPCLYDLVDVVVFPQHGPRPHADEMAGSDLDVR
;
A
#
# COMPACT_ATOMS: atom_id res chain seq x y z
N MET A 1 33.40 21.83 -0.72
CA MET A 1 33.60 20.55 -0.01
C MET A 1 32.63 20.35 1.16
N LEU A 2 32.35 21.37 2.01
CA LEU A 2 31.40 21.26 3.13
C LEU A 2 29.96 20.85 2.74
N ARG A 3 29.41 21.37 1.63
CA ARG A 3 28.07 21.00 1.14
C ARG A 3 27.97 19.52 0.75
N SER A 4 29.00 18.98 0.13
CA SER A 4 29.04 17.59 -0.32
C SER A 4 29.08 16.62 0.87
N ALA A 5 29.86 16.94 1.90
CA ALA A 5 29.90 16.17 3.14
C ALA A 5 28.57 16.22 3.90
N ALA A 6 27.90 17.37 3.93
CA ALA A 6 26.57 17.52 4.52
C ALA A 6 25.51 16.68 3.78
N LEU A 7 25.54 16.65 2.44
CA LEU A 7 24.62 15.83 1.63
C LEU A 7 24.86 14.32 1.82
N VAL A 8 26.12 13.89 1.90
CA VAL A 8 26.48 12.50 2.20
C VAL A 8 26.07 12.12 3.62
N GLY A 9 26.23 13.03 4.58
CA GLY A 9 25.78 12.86 5.96
C GLY A 9 24.25 12.77 6.08
N LEU A 10 23.52 13.62 5.35
CA LEU A 10 22.07 13.61 5.29
C LEU A 10 21.55 12.32 4.64
N LYS A 11 22.16 11.90 3.53
CA LYS A 11 21.83 10.63 2.85
C LYS A 11 22.08 9.43 3.76
N LYS A 12 23.22 9.39 4.45
CA LYS A 12 23.49 8.39 5.49
C LYS A 12 22.47 8.45 6.62
N LEU A 13 22.05 9.63 7.06
CA LEU A 13 21.03 9.78 8.11
C LEU A 13 19.67 9.26 7.64
N VAL A 14 19.25 9.58 6.42
CA VAL A 14 18.02 9.08 5.79
C VAL A 14 18.05 7.55 5.63
N ASP A 15 19.14 6.99 5.12
CA ASP A 15 19.34 5.54 5.00
C ASP A 15 19.37 4.85 6.38
N LYS A 16 19.92 5.54 7.39
CA LYS A 16 20.02 5.06 8.78
C LYS A 16 18.73 5.27 9.57
N MET A 17 17.85 6.17 9.14
CA MET A 17 16.61 6.46 9.86
C MET A 17 15.71 5.24 9.89
N GLN A 18 15.85 4.28 8.96
CA GLN A 18 15.19 2.97 8.91
C GLN A 18 13.93 3.00 9.79
N ILE A 19 12.93 3.83 9.48
CA ILE A 19 11.80 4.01 10.39
C ILE A 19 11.10 2.66 10.39
N ARG A 20 11.42 1.85 11.40
CA ARG A 20 10.97 0.47 11.48
C ARG A 20 9.53 0.56 11.88
N ILE A 21 8.65 0.59 10.88
CA ILE A 21 7.23 0.38 11.09
C ILE A 21 7.13 -0.97 11.80
N PRO A 22 6.51 -1.04 13.00
CA PRO A 22 6.28 -2.30 13.68
C PRO A 22 5.67 -3.31 12.68
N ALA A 23 6.08 -4.58 12.75
CA ALA A 23 5.57 -5.60 11.83
C ALA A 23 4.03 -5.75 11.89
N SER A 24 3.41 -5.30 12.98
CA SER A 24 1.96 -5.22 13.16
C SER A 24 1.29 -4.01 12.49
N GLN A 25 2.07 -3.01 12.04
CA GLN A 25 1.58 -1.74 11.51
C GLN A 25 1.91 -1.53 10.02
N GLY A 26 2.64 -2.45 9.40
CA GLY A 26 3.04 -2.35 7.99
C GLY A 26 3.19 -3.70 7.32
N ARG A 27 2.73 -3.78 6.06
CA ARG A 27 2.86 -4.96 5.20
C ARG A 27 3.07 -4.52 3.76
N MET A 28 3.92 -5.25 3.02
CA MET A 28 4.00 -5.12 1.57
C MET A 28 2.95 -6.02 0.92
N MET A 29 2.13 -5.46 0.04
CA MET A 29 1.04 -6.15 -0.65
C MET A 29 1.01 -5.71 -2.12
N PHE A 30 0.47 -6.56 -2.99
CA PHE A 30 0.22 -6.19 -4.39
C PHE A 30 -1.02 -5.29 -4.48
N GLY A 31 -0.99 -4.34 -5.41
CA GLY A 31 -2.16 -3.53 -5.76
C GLY A 31 -2.96 -4.19 -6.87
N VAL A 32 -4.28 -4.21 -6.74
CA VAL A 32 -5.23 -4.68 -7.77
C VAL A 32 -6.35 -3.66 -7.95
N VAL A 33 -7.07 -3.73 -9.06
CA VAL A 33 -8.21 -2.85 -9.35
C VAL A 33 -9.50 -3.52 -8.88
N ASP A 34 -10.42 -2.73 -8.31
CA ASP A 34 -11.79 -3.13 -8.04
C ASP A 34 -12.60 -3.21 -9.33
N GLU A 35 -12.77 -4.43 -9.86
CA GLU A 35 -13.59 -4.67 -11.06
C GLU A 35 -15.10 -4.52 -10.81
N THR A 36 -15.54 -4.44 -9.54
CA THR A 36 -16.96 -4.31 -9.19
C THR A 36 -17.47 -2.86 -9.23
N GLY A 37 -16.55 -1.89 -9.18
CA GLY A 37 -16.87 -0.46 -9.16
C GLY A 37 -17.55 0.02 -7.86
N LEU A 38 -17.44 -0.74 -6.77
CA LEU A 38 -18.07 -0.43 -5.48
C LEU A 38 -17.23 0.54 -4.65
N LEU A 39 -15.91 0.55 -4.82
CA LEU A 39 -15.02 1.49 -4.14
C LEU A 39 -15.13 2.90 -4.74
N GLN A 40 -15.29 3.90 -3.86
CA GLN A 40 -15.25 5.31 -4.25
C GLN A 40 -13.82 5.85 -4.27
N TYR A 41 -13.60 6.97 -4.97
CA TYR A 41 -12.31 7.64 -4.96
C TYR A 41 -11.83 7.95 -3.54
N GLY A 42 -10.58 7.56 -3.24
CA GLY A 42 -9.98 7.72 -1.92
C GLY A 42 -10.28 6.58 -0.94
N GLN A 43 -11.10 5.61 -1.33
CA GLN A 43 -11.31 4.38 -0.57
C GLN A 43 -10.42 3.26 -1.09
N VAL A 44 -10.13 2.28 -0.24
CA VAL A 44 -9.49 1.01 -0.61
C VAL A 44 -10.15 -0.13 0.13
N PHE A 45 -10.05 -1.34 -0.40
CA PHE A 45 -10.35 -2.56 0.36
C PHE A 45 -9.04 -3.29 0.67
N ILE A 46 -8.87 -3.68 1.94
CA ILE A 46 -7.69 -4.39 2.41
C ILE A 46 -8.16 -5.49 3.36
N GLN A 47 -7.91 -6.73 2.97
CA GLN A 47 -8.07 -7.91 3.81
C GLN A 47 -6.77 -8.69 3.83
N TYR A 48 -6.30 -9.04 5.02
CA TYR A 48 -5.01 -9.72 5.16
C TYR A 48 -5.11 -10.91 6.10
N THR A 49 -4.22 -11.87 5.89
CA THR A 49 -4.06 -13.02 6.79
C THR A 49 -3.34 -12.60 8.07
N THR A 50 -3.85 -13.00 9.23
CA THR A 50 -3.34 -12.53 10.53
C THR A 50 -1.86 -12.91 10.74
N ASN A 51 -1.44 -14.06 10.20
CA ASN A 51 -0.07 -14.51 10.25
C ASN A 51 0.71 -14.14 8.98
N ALA A 52 1.43 -13.02 9.04
CA ALA A 52 2.26 -12.51 7.94
C ALA A 52 3.44 -13.43 7.53
N ALA A 53 3.83 -14.40 8.37
CA ALA A 53 4.93 -15.31 8.07
C ALA A 53 4.52 -16.49 7.18
N LEU A 54 3.21 -16.72 7.01
CA LEU A 54 2.70 -17.76 6.13
C LEU A 54 2.82 -17.31 4.68
N LYS A 55 3.80 -17.86 3.95
CA LYS A 55 3.95 -17.65 2.51
C LYS A 55 2.79 -18.22 1.70
N TYR A 56 2.18 -19.29 2.21
CA TYR A 56 1.05 -19.99 1.59
C TYR A 56 -0.02 -20.21 2.66
N PRO A 57 -0.82 -19.18 2.99
CA PRO A 57 -1.89 -19.33 3.95
C PRO A 57 -2.91 -20.36 3.44
N SER A 58 -3.37 -21.22 4.34
CA SER A 58 -4.50 -22.12 4.05
C SER A 58 -5.76 -21.31 3.73
N ARG A 59 -6.71 -21.90 3.00
CA ARG A 59 -8.04 -21.29 2.80
C ARG A 59 -8.76 -20.99 4.13
N HIS A 60 -8.42 -21.73 5.19
CA HIS A 60 -8.97 -21.55 6.54
C HIS A 60 -8.07 -20.72 7.46
N ALA A 61 -7.03 -20.07 6.92
CA ALA A 61 -6.24 -19.13 7.73
C ALA A 61 -7.14 -17.98 8.20
N ASP A 62 -6.93 -17.53 9.44
CA ASP A 62 -7.62 -16.38 9.99
C ASP A 62 -7.30 -15.13 9.15
N LYS A 63 -8.34 -14.35 8.86
CA LYS A 63 -8.28 -13.14 8.04
C LYS A 63 -8.90 -11.98 8.80
N VAL A 64 -8.39 -10.78 8.55
CA VAL A 64 -8.89 -9.53 9.11
C VAL A 64 -9.15 -8.56 7.98
N VAL A 65 -10.34 -7.97 7.97
CA VAL A 65 -10.67 -6.81 7.11
C VAL A 65 -10.21 -5.56 7.84
N LEU A 66 -9.38 -4.75 7.18
CA LEU A 66 -8.90 -3.49 7.71
C LEU A 66 -9.92 -2.38 7.41
N THR A 67 -10.22 -1.56 8.41
CA THR A 67 -11.07 -0.38 8.25
C THR A 67 -10.42 0.84 8.86
N GLY A 68 -10.72 2.03 8.32
CA GLY A 68 -10.19 3.29 8.82
C GLY A 68 -9.05 3.85 7.97
N PRO A 69 -8.38 4.92 8.45
CA PRO A 69 -7.38 5.63 7.67
C PRO A 69 -6.11 4.77 7.50
N VAL A 70 -5.64 4.68 6.26
CA VAL A 70 -4.43 3.93 5.90
C VAL A 70 -3.48 4.78 5.08
N MET A 71 -2.19 4.61 5.33
CA MET A 71 -1.13 5.20 4.51
C MET A 71 -0.56 4.13 3.59
N ILE A 72 -0.60 4.40 2.29
CA ILE A 72 -0.04 3.52 1.27
C ILE A 72 1.16 4.21 0.64
N THR A 73 2.27 3.47 0.54
CA THR A 73 3.49 3.96 -0.10
C THR A 73 3.97 3.00 -1.17
N LYS A 74 4.64 3.54 -2.19
CA LYS A 74 5.48 2.70 -3.07
C LYS A 74 6.73 2.27 -2.35
N ASN A 75 7.25 1.09 -2.71
CA ASN A 75 8.56 0.63 -2.27
C ASN A 75 9.45 0.39 -3.50
N PRO A 76 10.54 1.16 -3.69
CA PRO A 76 11.00 2.28 -2.88
C PRO A 76 10.15 3.56 -3.08
N SER A 77 9.96 4.34 -2.01
CA SER A 77 9.35 5.68 -2.07
C SER A 77 10.45 6.71 -2.28
N VAL A 78 10.41 7.44 -3.39
CA VAL A 78 11.46 8.36 -3.85
C VAL A 78 10.96 9.79 -3.94
N VAL A 79 9.68 10.00 -4.26
CA VAL A 79 9.06 11.32 -4.38
C VAL A 79 7.89 11.47 -3.42
N SER A 80 7.53 12.71 -3.08
CA SER A 80 6.42 13.00 -2.15
C SER A 80 5.07 12.46 -2.62
N GLY A 81 4.89 12.27 -3.93
CA GLY A 81 3.69 11.66 -4.52
C GLY A 81 3.59 10.14 -4.31
N ASP A 82 4.64 9.48 -3.82
CA ASP A 82 4.63 8.02 -3.58
C ASP A 82 3.91 7.64 -2.29
N VAL A 83 3.54 8.62 -1.46
CA VAL A 83 2.82 8.43 -0.19
C VAL A 83 1.43 9.02 -0.32
N ARG A 84 0.41 8.24 0.02
CA ARG A 84 -0.97 8.71 -0.01
C ARG A 84 -1.81 8.12 1.11
N MET A 85 -2.73 8.93 1.62
CA MET A 85 -3.74 8.52 2.57
C MET A 85 -5.00 8.04 1.85
N PHE A 86 -5.54 6.93 2.30
CA PHE A 86 -6.82 6.38 1.86
C PHE A 86 -7.67 6.00 3.08
N GLU A 87 -8.95 5.75 2.84
CA GLU A 87 -9.85 5.15 3.82
C GLU A 87 -10.07 3.68 3.47
N ALA A 88 -9.65 2.77 4.33
CA ALA A 88 -9.97 1.35 4.19
C ALA A 88 -11.43 1.11 4.60
N VAL A 89 -12.21 0.50 3.72
CA VAL A 89 -13.64 0.25 3.93
C VAL A 89 -13.98 -1.22 3.76
N ASP A 90 -14.98 -1.68 4.49
CA ASP A 90 -15.47 -3.06 4.41
C ASP A 90 -16.43 -3.22 3.21
N VAL A 91 -16.07 -4.11 2.27
CA VAL A 91 -16.84 -4.42 1.07
C VAL A 91 -16.99 -5.93 0.95
N PRO A 92 -18.13 -6.52 1.37
CA PRO A 92 -18.33 -7.98 1.37
C PRO A 92 -18.13 -8.66 0.01
N CYS A 93 -18.42 -7.97 -1.09
CA CYS A 93 -18.22 -8.49 -2.45
C CYS A 93 -16.74 -8.70 -2.82
N LEU A 94 -15.79 -8.16 -2.04
CA LEU A 94 -14.36 -8.25 -2.29
C LEU A 94 -13.63 -9.24 -1.37
N TYR A 95 -14.35 -10.01 -0.54
CA TYR A 95 -13.76 -10.91 0.47
C TYR A 95 -12.90 -12.06 -0.09
N ASP A 96 -13.01 -12.32 -1.39
CA ASP A 96 -12.16 -13.26 -2.11
C ASP A 96 -10.75 -12.70 -2.36
N LEU A 97 -10.57 -11.37 -2.31
CA LEU A 97 -9.29 -10.69 -2.50
C LEU A 97 -8.56 -10.56 -1.16
N VAL A 98 -7.50 -11.36 -0.98
CA VAL A 98 -6.76 -11.46 0.28
C VAL A 98 -5.27 -11.19 0.06
N ASP A 99 -4.64 -10.49 1.01
CA ASP A 99 -3.22 -10.09 0.98
C ASP A 99 -2.86 -9.20 -0.22
N VAL A 100 -3.85 -8.44 -0.69
CA VAL A 100 -3.75 -7.42 -1.74
C VAL A 100 -4.42 -6.13 -1.27
N VAL A 101 -4.02 -5.00 -1.85
CA VAL A 101 -4.73 -3.73 -1.74
C VAL A 101 -5.59 -3.57 -2.98
N VAL A 102 -6.91 -3.42 -2.79
CA VAL A 102 -7.83 -3.18 -3.89
C VAL A 102 -8.10 -1.68 -4.01
N PHE A 103 -7.79 -1.13 -5.18
CA PHE A 103 -7.97 0.27 -5.51
C PHE A 103 -9.26 0.50 -6.32
N PRO A 104 -9.92 1.65 -6.18
CA PRO A 104 -11.08 1.99 -6.98
C PRO A 104 -10.79 1.98 -8.48
N GLN A 105 -11.74 1.53 -9.29
CA GLN A 105 -11.64 1.66 -10.75
C GLN A 105 -11.81 3.12 -11.21
N HIS A 106 -12.53 3.94 -10.44
CA HIS A 106 -12.93 5.28 -10.83
C HIS A 106 -12.25 6.36 -9.97
N GLY A 107 -11.73 7.38 -10.65
CA GLY A 107 -11.11 8.55 -10.03
C GLY A 107 -10.75 9.62 -11.08
N PRO A 108 -10.48 10.87 -10.66
CA PRO A 108 -10.07 11.95 -11.55
C PRO A 108 -8.74 11.68 -12.29
N ARG A 109 -7.95 10.72 -11.81
CA ARG A 109 -6.75 10.16 -12.45
C ARG A 109 -6.66 8.67 -12.12
N PRO A 110 -6.13 7.81 -13.00
CA PRO A 110 -5.80 6.42 -12.64
C PRO A 110 -4.89 6.40 -11.41
N HIS A 111 -5.15 5.53 -10.43
CA HIS A 111 -4.33 5.48 -9.20
C HIS A 111 -2.84 5.18 -9.46
N ALA A 112 -2.58 4.43 -10.54
CA ALA A 112 -1.26 4.25 -11.15
C ALA A 112 -0.54 5.58 -11.44
N ASP A 113 -1.25 6.55 -12.04
CA ASP A 113 -0.76 7.91 -12.35
C ASP A 113 -0.68 8.80 -11.11
N GLU A 114 -1.52 8.55 -10.10
CA GLU A 114 -1.55 9.34 -8.87
C GLU A 114 -0.39 9.02 -7.92
N MET A 115 0.15 7.81 -8.01
CA MET A 115 1.37 7.42 -7.31
C MET A 115 2.57 7.42 -8.27
N ALA A 116 2.87 8.48 -9.00
CA ALA A 116 4.08 8.57 -9.86
C ALA A 116 4.21 7.53 -11.00
N GLY A 117 3.09 7.02 -11.54
CA GLY A 117 3.05 6.33 -12.83
C GLY A 117 3.56 4.88 -12.84
N SER A 118 3.29 4.06 -11.81
CA SER A 118 3.44 2.61 -11.99
C SER A 118 2.12 2.03 -12.43
N ASP A 119 2.14 1.32 -13.54
CA ASP A 119 1.05 0.43 -13.91
C ASP A 119 0.69 -0.46 -12.72
N LEU A 120 -0.61 -0.59 -12.45
CA LEU A 120 -1.11 -1.85 -11.92
C LEU A 120 -1.02 -2.76 -13.14
N ASP A 121 -0.02 -3.65 -13.21
CA ASP A 121 0.22 -4.49 -14.39
C ASP A 121 -1.02 -5.35 -14.69
N VAL A 122 -1.94 -4.81 -15.49
CA VAL A 122 -3.01 -5.51 -16.18
C VAL A 122 -2.74 -5.34 -17.67
N ARG A 123 -1.67 -5.99 -18.14
CA ARG A 123 -1.49 -6.29 -19.56
C ARG A 123 -1.86 -7.74 -19.83
#